data_AF-A0A7S3KHE3-F1
#
_entry.id   AF-A0A7S3KHE3-F1
#
_cell.length_a   1.000
_cell.length_b   1.000
_cell.length_c   1.000
_cell.angle_alpha   90.00
_cell.angle_beta   90.00
_cell.angle_gamma   90.00
#
_symmetry.space_group_name_H-M   'P 1'
#
loop_
_entity.id
_entity.type
_entity.pdbx_description
1 polymer ?
#
loop_
_entity_poly.entity_id
_entity_poly.type
_entity_poly.pdbx_seq_one_letter_code
_entity_poly.pdbx_strand_id
1 'polypeptide(L)'
;APIGYLSITNTFTGDWEKWWKNPEEVELYQFMGKDNVPFHCVVFPSTLIATEQNWTLLHHISTTEYLNYESGKFSKTRGVGVFGNHAEETGINSEVWRYYLLSVRPESNDSLFNWDDFAARNNNELIANLGNFSHRALVFTQKFLEGKIPER
;
A
#
# COMPACT_ATOMS: atom_id res chain seq x y z
N ALA A 1 -3.47 4.26 -21.31
CA ALA A 1 -3.29 3.66 -19.97
C ALA A 1 -4.09 4.41 -18.89
N PRO A 2 -3.92 5.73 -18.63
CA PRO A 2 -4.64 6.40 -17.54
C PRO A 2 -6.18 6.48 -17.70
N ILE A 3 -6.69 6.58 -18.93
CA ILE A 3 -8.15 6.45 -19.20
C ILE A 3 -8.70 5.08 -18.72
N GLY A 4 -7.82 4.08 -18.56
CA GLY A 4 -8.16 2.79 -17.98
C GLY A 4 -8.88 2.91 -16.64
N TYR A 5 -8.51 3.88 -15.78
CA TYR A 5 -9.19 4.10 -14.50
C TYR A 5 -10.67 4.39 -14.68
N LEU A 6 -11.04 5.26 -15.62
CA LEU A 6 -12.43 5.59 -15.93
C LEU A 6 -13.18 4.37 -16.46
N SER A 7 -12.56 3.62 -17.37
CA SER A 7 -13.18 2.41 -17.94
C SER A 7 -13.41 1.31 -16.89
N ILE A 8 -12.49 1.16 -15.93
CA ILE A 8 -12.64 0.21 -14.82
C ILE A 8 -13.82 0.64 -13.93
N THR A 9 -13.92 1.92 -13.59
CA THR A 9 -15.05 2.42 -12.79
C THR A 9 -16.38 2.28 -13.53
N ASN A 10 -16.43 2.57 -14.83
CA ASN A 10 -17.62 2.36 -15.66
C ASN A 10 -18.04 0.88 -15.73
N THR A 11 -17.06 -0.03 -15.75
CA THR A 11 -17.34 -1.48 -15.70
C THR A 11 -17.89 -1.91 -14.33
N PHE A 12 -17.41 -1.26 -13.25
CA PHE A 12 -17.84 -1.56 -11.89
C PHE A 12 -19.23 -0.99 -11.57
N THR A 13 -19.57 0.20 -12.08
CA THR A 13 -20.83 0.87 -11.79
C THR A 13 -21.30 1.76 -12.94
N GLY A 14 -22.62 1.77 -13.20
CA GLY A 14 -23.25 2.70 -14.16
C GLY A 14 -23.20 4.16 -13.72
N ASP A 15 -22.95 4.43 -12.44
CA ASP A 15 -22.85 5.77 -11.85
C ASP A 15 -21.41 6.33 -11.84
N TRP A 16 -20.52 5.81 -12.69
CA TRP A 16 -19.09 6.15 -12.68
C TRP A 16 -18.79 7.64 -12.88
N GLU A 17 -19.66 8.37 -13.58
CA GLU A 17 -19.52 9.82 -13.76
C GLU A 17 -19.63 10.59 -12.44
N LYS A 18 -20.34 10.06 -11.42
CA LYS A 18 -20.37 10.68 -10.08
C LYS A 18 -19.01 10.68 -9.38
N TRP A 19 -18.08 9.84 -9.82
CA TRP A 19 -16.71 9.79 -9.32
C TRP A 19 -15.75 10.61 -10.19
N TRP A 20 -15.89 10.50 -11.51
CA TRP A 20 -14.93 11.06 -12.47
C TRP A 20 -15.35 12.41 -13.05
N LYS A 21 -16.58 12.86 -12.84
CA LYS A 21 -17.09 14.16 -13.29
C LYS A 21 -17.75 14.96 -12.17
N ASN A 22 -17.16 14.89 -10.98
CA ASN A 22 -17.68 15.57 -9.80
C ASN A 22 -16.55 16.15 -8.94
N PRO A 23 -15.74 17.08 -9.48
CA PRO A 23 -14.57 17.62 -8.80
C PRO A 23 -14.87 18.39 -7.51
N GLU A 24 -16.13 18.80 -7.28
CA GLU A 24 -16.53 19.53 -6.08
C GLU A 24 -16.69 18.63 -4.85
N GLU A 25 -17.03 17.35 -5.06
CA GLU A 25 -17.30 16.38 -3.99
C GLU A 25 -16.25 15.25 -3.93
N VAL A 26 -15.37 15.15 -4.94
CA VAL A 26 -14.42 14.05 -5.07
C VAL A 26 -12.98 14.56 -5.05
N GLU A 27 -12.24 14.13 -4.03
CA GLU A 27 -10.79 14.26 -3.98
C GLU A 27 -10.11 13.01 -4.57
N LEU A 28 -9.47 13.16 -5.74
CA LEU A 28 -8.75 12.06 -6.38
C LEU A 28 -7.33 11.90 -5.83
N TYR A 29 -7.08 10.77 -5.17
CA TYR A 29 -5.74 10.35 -4.75
C TYR A 29 -5.17 9.30 -5.71
N GLN A 30 -3.94 9.50 -6.18
CA GLN A 30 -3.25 8.53 -7.04
C GLN A 30 -1.94 8.06 -6.41
N PHE A 31 -1.79 6.74 -6.30
CA PHE A 31 -0.60 6.08 -5.75
C PHE A 31 0.20 5.42 -6.88
N MET A 32 1.49 5.73 -7.00
CA MET A 32 2.34 5.17 -8.06
C MET A 32 3.84 5.27 -7.72
N GLY A 33 4.67 4.50 -8.43
CA GLY A 33 6.12 4.77 -8.45
C GLY A 33 6.45 6.05 -9.20
N LYS A 34 7.55 6.72 -8.83
CA LYS A 34 7.96 8.04 -9.36
C LYS A 34 8.01 8.16 -10.89
N ASP A 35 8.28 7.06 -11.59
CA ASP A 35 8.38 7.05 -13.06
C ASP A 35 7.05 7.37 -13.76
N ASN A 36 5.92 7.20 -13.07
CA ASN A 36 4.59 7.47 -13.62
C ASN A 36 4.14 8.93 -13.46
N VAL A 37 4.84 9.74 -12.66
CA VAL A 37 4.44 11.12 -12.34
C VAL A 37 4.15 11.97 -13.59
N PRO A 38 4.99 11.98 -14.65
CA PRO A 38 4.73 12.81 -15.83
C PRO A 38 3.41 12.47 -16.53
N PHE A 39 3.03 11.18 -16.55
CA PHE A 39 1.80 10.74 -17.19
C PHE A 39 0.56 11.18 -16.42
N HIS A 40 0.66 11.32 -15.09
CA HIS A 40 -0.46 11.57 -14.19
C HIS A 40 -0.59 13.02 -13.75
N CYS A 41 0.48 13.80 -13.79
CA CYS A 41 0.47 15.23 -13.47
C CYS A 41 0.41 16.12 -14.71
N VAL A 42 0.76 15.60 -15.89
CA VAL A 42 0.79 16.37 -17.14
C VAL A 42 -0.11 15.73 -18.19
N VAL A 43 0.28 14.57 -18.72
CA VAL A 43 -0.37 14.01 -19.92
C VAL A 43 -1.86 13.74 -19.71
N PHE A 44 -2.21 13.05 -18.62
CA PHE A 44 -3.59 12.68 -18.34
C PHE A 44 -4.46 13.88 -17.97
N PRO A 45 -4.07 14.77 -17.03
CA PRO A 45 -4.81 16.01 -16.78
C PRO A 45 -4.98 16.87 -18.03
N SER A 46 -3.94 17.05 -18.86
CA SER A 46 -4.07 17.80 -20.12
C SER A 46 -5.10 17.17 -21.07
N THR A 47 -5.14 15.83 -21.14
CA THR A 47 -6.13 15.12 -21.97
C THR A 47 -7.55 15.37 -21.47
N LEU A 48 -7.78 15.33 -20.15
CA LEU A 48 -9.10 15.59 -19.55
C LEU A 48 -9.52 17.05 -19.72
N ILE A 49 -8.62 18.00 -19.46
CA ILE A 49 -8.88 19.44 -19.61
C ILE A 49 -9.24 19.77 -21.06
N ALA A 50 -8.55 19.16 -22.04
CA ALA A 50 -8.79 19.40 -23.46
C ALA A 50 -10.18 18.96 -23.94
N THR A 51 -10.92 18.13 -23.18
CA THR A 51 -12.30 17.78 -23.56
C THR A 51 -13.32 18.84 -23.13
N GLU A 52 -12.91 19.85 -22.36
CA GLU A 52 -13.78 20.91 -21.81
C GLU A 52 -14.97 20.36 -20.98
N GLN A 53 -14.83 19.19 -20.37
CA GLN A 53 -15.84 18.61 -19.48
C GLN A 53 -15.40 18.77 -18.02
N ASN A 54 -16.37 18.70 -17.12
CA ASN A 54 -16.16 18.87 -15.68
C ASN A 54 -15.54 17.62 -15.01
N TRP A 55 -14.35 17.22 -15.43
CA TRP A 55 -13.67 16.03 -14.89
C TRP A 55 -13.12 16.26 -13.48
N THR A 56 -13.19 15.22 -12.66
CA THR A 56 -12.42 15.10 -11.42
C THR A 56 -10.94 14.98 -11.77
N LEU A 57 -10.15 15.99 -11.41
CA LEU A 57 -8.71 16.01 -11.61
C LEU A 57 -7.98 15.53 -10.36
N LEU A 58 -6.69 15.23 -10.52
CA LEU A 58 -5.81 14.83 -9.43
C LEU A 58 -5.82 15.87 -8.30
N HIS A 59 -6.20 15.44 -7.09
CA HIS A 59 -6.11 16.25 -5.88
C HIS A 59 -4.74 16.06 -5.20
N HIS A 60 -4.34 14.80 -5.00
CA HIS A 60 -3.07 14.47 -4.38
C HIS A 60 -2.42 13.25 -5.05
N ILE A 61 -1.13 13.36 -5.32
CA ILE A 61 -0.32 12.26 -5.83
C ILE A 61 0.63 11.78 -4.74
N SER A 62 0.50 10.51 -4.35
CA SER A 62 1.42 9.85 -3.45
C SER A 62 2.38 9.00 -4.27
N THR A 63 3.64 9.42 -4.29
CA THR A 63 4.69 8.68 -4.98
C THR A 63 5.65 8.04 -4.00
N THR A 64 6.31 6.99 -4.46
CA THR A 64 7.38 6.34 -3.73
C THR A 64 8.63 6.26 -4.60
N GLU A 65 9.76 6.32 -3.92
CA GLU A 65 11.06 5.95 -4.46
C GLU A 65 11.15 4.41 -4.63
N TYR A 66 12.31 3.87 -5.01
CA TYR A 66 12.42 2.45 -5.27
C TYR A 66 12.63 1.64 -3.99
N LEU A 67 11.97 0.47 -3.93
CA LEU A 67 12.36 -0.61 -3.04
C LEU A 67 13.38 -1.48 -3.77
N ASN A 68 14.62 -1.48 -3.29
CA ASN A 68 15.69 -2.35 -3.75
C ASN A 68 15.69 -3.67 -2.96
N TYR A 69 16.40 -4.69 -3.44
CA TYR A 69 16.46 -6.03 -2.82
C TYR A 69 17.91 -6.40 -2.49
N GLU A 70 18.19 -6.56 -1.20
CA GLU A 70 19.52 -6.88 -0.66
C GLU A 70 20.62 -5.92 -1.16
N SER A 71 21.57 -6.38 -1.96
CA SER A 71 22.64 -5.52 -2.48
C SER A 71 22.33 -4.93 -3.86
N GLY A 72 21.12 -5.12 -4.39
CA GLY A 72 20.80 -4.75 -5.76
C GLY A 72 19.31 -4.57 -6.07
N LYS A 73 18.94 -4.80 -7.33
CA LYS A 73 17.58 -4.62 -7.85
C LYS A 73 16.90 -5.97 -8.09
N PHE A 74 15.57 -5.99 -7.96
CA PHE A 74 14.75 -7.11 -8.42
C PHE A 74 15.06 -7.45 -9.89
N SER A 75 15.18 -8.73 -10.21
CA SER A 75 15.51 -9.19 -11.56
C SER A 75 14.89 -10.55 -11.84
N LYS A 76 13.82 -10.55 -12.65
CA LYS A 76 13.11 -11.79 -13.02
C LYS A 76 13.99 -12.74 -13.82
N THR A 77 14.79 -12.22 -14.74
CA THR A 77 15.69 -13.02 -15.60
C THR A 77 16.82 -13.66 -14.81
N ARG A 78 17.31 -13.01 -13.75
CA ARG A 78 18.36 -13.56 -12.86
C ARG A 78 17.80 -14.30 -11.64
N GLY A 79 16.48 -14.39 -11.49
CA GLY A 79 15.84 -14.99 -10.32
C GLY A 79 16.16 -14.27 -9.00
N VAL A 80 16.41 -12.96 -9.04
CA VAL A 80 16.77 -12.15 -7.86
C VAL A 80 15.53 -11.41 -7.34
N GLY A 81 15.18 -11.68 -6.08
CA GLY A 81 14.06 -11.04 -5.38
C GLY A 81 12.86 -11.94 -5.19
N VAL A 82 11.98 -11.54 -4.27
CA VAL A 82 10.67 -12.17 -4.05
C VAL A 82 9.65 -11.49 -4.96
N PHE A 83 8.99 -12.28 -5.82
CA PHE A 83 7.93 -11.81 -6.69
C PHE A 83 6.57 -12.18 -6.10
N GLY A 84 5.51 -11.41 -6.42
CA GLY A 84 4.21 -11.57 -5.76
C GLY A 84 3.63 -12.98 -5.82
N ASN A 85 3.87 -13.72 -6.91
CA ASN A 85 3.45 -15.11 -7.05
C ASN A 85 4.27 -16.10 -6.19
N HIS A 86 5.51 -15.76 -5.83
CA HIS A 86 6.36 -16.59 -4.96
C HIS A 86 6.24 -16.23 -3.48
N ALA A 87 5.62 -15.09 -3.14
CA ALA A 87 5.47 -14.68 -1.75
C ALA A 87 4.63 -15.70 -0.95
N GLU A 88 3.58 -16.26 -1.54
CA GLU A 88 2.74 -17.30 -0.95
C GLU A 88 3.53 -18.59 -0.67
N GLU A 89 4.44 -18.96 -1.58
CA GLU A 89 5.26 -20.18 -1.48
C GLU A 89 6.24 -20.14 -0.29
N THR A 90 6.52 -18.96 0.26
CA THR A 90 7.39 -18.81 1.44
C THR A 90 6.76 -19.32 2.75
N GLY A 91 5.44 -19.52 2.78
CA GLY A 91 4.70 -19.87 4.00
C GLY A 91 4.61 -18.75 5.05
N ILE A 92 5.15 -17.56 4.76
CA ILE A 92 5.08 -16.40 5.64
C ILE A 92 3.73 -15.71 5.48
N ASN A 93 3.07 -15.41 6.59
CA ASN A 93 1.76 -14.76 6.59
C ASN A 93 1.81 -13.38 5.91
N SER A 94 0.77 -13.06 5.12
CA SER A 94 0.64 -11.78 4.40
C SER A 94 0.77 -10.56 5.29
N GLU A 95 0.35 -10.63 6.55
CA GLU A 95 0.42 -9.50 7.48
C GLU A 95 1.87 -9.17 7.87
N VAL A 96 2.77 -10.15 7.91
CA VAL A 96 4.20 -9.91 8.17
C VAL A 96 4.82 -9.17 6.97
N TRP A 97 4.47 -9.59 5.75
CA TRP A 97 4.87 -8.90 4.52
C TRP A 97 4.36 -7.46 4.49
N ARG A 98 3.06 -7.26 4.76
CA ARG A 98 2.43 -5.94 4.76
C ARG A 98 3.09 -5.03 5.79
N TYR A 99 3.26 -5.53 7.02
CA TYR A 99 3.90 -4.78 8.09
C TYR A 99 5.32 -4.35 7.71
N TYR A 100 6.16 -5.30 7.28
CA TYR A 100 7.54 -4.99 6.93
C TYR A 100 7.62 -3.99 5.78
N LEU A 101 6.95 -4.26 4.66
CA LEU A 101 7.01 -3.40 3.46
C LEU A 101 6.48 -1.98 3.71
N LEU A 102 5.49 -1.84 4.61
CA LEU A 102 5.02 -0.52 5.05
C LEU A 102 6.02 0.16 6.00
N SER A 103 6.67 -0.59 6.89
CA SER A 103 7.68 -0.05 7.83
C SER A 103 8.94 0.47 7.13
N VAL A 104 9.27 -0.08 5.96
CA VAL A 104 10.39 0.36 5.11
C VAL A 104 9.91 1.02 3.81
N ARG A 105 8.68 1.56 3.79
CA ARG A 105 8.12 2.20 2.60
C ARG A 105 9.07 3.31 2.11
N PRO A 106 9.49 3.30 0.83
CA PRO A 106 10.43 4.29 0.29
C PRO A 106 9.74 5.64 0.04
N GLU A 107 9.48 6.41 1.09
CA GLU A 107 8.70 7.65 1.00
C GLU A 107 9.51 8.84 0.50
N SER A 108 10.75 8.99 0.97
CA SER A 108 11.61 10.13 0.62
C SER A 108 12.89 9.74 -0.12
N ASN A 109 13.36 8.51 0.10
CA ASN A 109 14.55 7.97 -0.53
C ASN A 109 14.29 6.49 -0.84
N ASP A 110 15.12 5.93 -1.74
CA ASP A 110 15.14 4.50 -1.98
C ASP A 110 15.31 3.73 -0.65
N SER A 111 14.59 2.63 -0.52
CA SER A 111 14.69 1.72 0.63
C SER A 111 15.15 0.33 0.18
N LEU A 112 15.41 -0.53 1.15
CA LEU A 112 15.94 -1.86 0.92
C LEU A 112 15.09 -2.91 1.61
N PHE A 113 14.74 -3.97 0.88
CA PHE A 113 14.32 -5.22 1.47
C PHE A 113 15.56 -6.03 1.89
N ASN A 114 15.63 -6.42 3.16
CA ASN A 114 16.67 -7.30 3.70
C ASN A 114 16.05 -8.37 4.60
N TRP A 115 16.45 -9.63 4.41
CA TRP A 115 15.88 -10.76 5.16
C TRP A 115 16.18 -10.73 6.66
N ASP A 116 17.38 -10.29 7.05
CA ASP A 116 17.75 -10.20 8.46
C ASP A 116 16.91 -9.13 9.18
N ASP A 117 16.72 -7.97 8.55
CA ASP A 117 15.84 -6.91 9.04
C ASP A 117 14.37 -7.36 9.05
N PHE A 118 13.92 -8.07 8.02
CA PHE A 118 12.57 -8.65 7.95
C PHE A 118 12.29 -9.56 9.15
N ALA A 119 13.19 -10.51 9.43
CA ALA A 119 13.07 -11.40 10.57
C ALA A 119 13.19 -10.64 11.90
N ALA A 120 14.11 -9.68 12.00
CA ALA A 120 14.31 -8.88 13.20
C ALA A 120 13.07 -8.06 13.55
N ARG A 121 12.44 -7.38 12.59
CA ARG A 121 11.22 -6.59 12.80
C ARG A 121 10.03 -7.46 13.19
N ASN A 122 9.87 -8.62 12.57
CA ASN A 122 8.85 -9.57 13.00
C ASN A 122 9.06 -10.00 14.46
N ASN A 123 10.28 -10.38 14.84
CA ASN A 123 10.55 -10.88 16.17
C ASN A 123 10.45 -9.79 17.25
N ASN A 124 11.00 -8.62 16.98
CA ASN A 124 11.13 -7.56 17.98
C ASN A 124 9.89 -6.66 18.04
N GLU A 125 9.29 -6.33 16.91
CA GLU A 125 8.16 -5.39 16.87
C GLU A 125 6.81 -6.13 16.88
N LEU A 126 6.64 -7.16 16.06
CA LEU A 126 5.36 -7.90 16.02
C LEU A 126 5.22 -8.88 17.18
N ILE A 127 6.21 -9.74 17.42
CA ILE A 127 6.10 -10.79 18.46
C ILE A 127 6.35 -10.19 19.85
N ALA A 128 7.54 -9.61 20.08
CA ALA A 128 7.96 -9.20 21.41
C ALA A 128 7.25 -7.94 21.94
N ASN A 129 6.72 -7.09 21.05
CA ASN A 129 5.99 -5.88 21.42
C ASN A 129 4.48 -6.02 21.21
N LEU A 130 3.95 -5.84 19.99
CA LEU A 130 2.50 -5.78 19.74
C LEU A 130 1.77 -7.07 20.16
N GLY A 131 2.31 -8.21 19.74
CA GLY A 131 1.78 -9.53 20.06
C GLY A 131 1.83 -9.82 21.56
N ASN A 132 2.96 -9.55 22.20
CA ASN A 132 3.11 -9.71 23.64
C ASN A 132 2.19 -8.79 24.46
N PHE A 133 1.99 -7.54 24.05
CA PHE A 133 1.02 -6.64 24.70
C PHE A 133 -0.40 -7.22 24.59
N SER A 134 -0.81 -7.58 23.38
CA SER A 134 -2.15 -8.11 23.10
C SER A 134 -2.40 -9.42 23.85
N HIS A 135 -1.43 -10.33 23.81
CA HIS A 135 -1.49 -11.61 24.51
C HIS A 135 -1.60 -11.42 26.02
N ARG A 136 -0.76 -10.56 26.63
CA ARG A 136 -0.83 -10.32 28.08
C ARG A 136 -2.14 -9.67 28.50
N ALA A 137 -2.63 -8.70 27.74
CA ALA A 137 -3.93 -8.08 28.00
C ALA A 137 -5.04 -9.14 28.01
N LEU A 138 -5.12 -9.96 26.97
CA LEU A 138 -6.14 -11.02 26.86
C LEU A 138 -6.01 -12.09 27.95
N VAL A 139 -4.78 -12.55 28.25
CA VAL A 139 -4.54 -13.55 29.29
C VAL A 139 -4.93 -13.03 30.66
N PHE A 140 -4.62 -11.77 30.99
CA PHE A 140 -5.02 -11.19 32.27
C PHE A 140 -6.53 -10.97 32.35
N THR A 141 -7.18 -10.50 31.29
CA THR A 141 -8.65 -10.39 31.25
C THR A 141 -9.31 -11.76 31.44
N GLN A 142 -8.82 -12.80 30.75
CA GLN A 142 -9.35 -14.14 30.90
C GLN A 142 -9.12 -14.69 32.31
N LYS A 143 -7.91 -14.51 32.85
CA LYS A 143 -7.49 -15.11 34.13
C LYS A 143 -8.13 -14.43 35.34
N PHE A 144 -8.27 -13.11 35.31
CA PHE A 144 -8.66 -12.32 36.48
C PHE A 144 -10.06 -11.73 36.39
N LEU A 145 -10.64 -11.65 35.18
CA LEU A 145 -11.92 -10.98 34.94
C LEU A 145 -12.93 -11.88 34.20
N GLU A 146 -12.67 -13.20 34.12
CA GLU A 146 -13.53 -14.18 33.43
C GLU A 146 -13.83 -13.80 31.97
N GLY A 147 -12.91 -13.11 31.31
CA GLY A 147 -13.11 -12.64 29.94
C GLY A 147 -14.04 -11.43 29.82
N LYS A 148 -14.42 -10.78 30.92
CA LYS A 148 -15.28 -9.58 30.93
C LYS A 148 -14.44 -8.31 31.03
N ILE A 149 -14.86 -7.27 30.32
CA ILE A 149 -14.29 -5.94 30.44
C ILE A 149 -14.69 -5.38 31.82
N PRO A 150 -13.75 -4.90 32.65
CA PRO A 150 -14.07 -4.38 33.97
C PRO A 150 -14.87 -3.06 33.87
N GLU A 151 -15.78 -2.85 34.81
CA GLU A 151 -16.54 -1.60 34.92
C GLU A 151 -15.60 -0.45 35.34
N ARG A 152 -15.89 0.75 34.84
CA ARG A 152 -15.08 1.95 35.06
C ARG A 152 -15.29 2.56 36.44
#